data_AF-A0A1I0E614-F1
#
_entry.id   AF-A0A1I0E614-F1
#
_cell.length_a   1.000
_cell.length_b   1.000
_cell.length_c   1.000
_cell.angle_alpha   90.00
_cell.angle_beta   90.00
_cell.angle_gamma   90.00
#
_symmetry.space_group_name_H-M   'P 1'
#
loop_
_entity.id
_entity.type
_entity.pdbx_description
1 polymer ?
#
loop_
_entity_poly.entity_id
_entity_poly.type
_entity_poly.pdbx_seq_one_letter_code
_entity_poly.pdbx_strand_id
1 'polypeptide(L)'
;MKKLISLIIVVSFVFTSLVGCSTPANSTDAKSEEELREEIRAELEAEKAAENNALRDRDALYKFVKQEIINITEEIFDTWEIYYFDITEDGMEEAVLVHPYGVDWYDKVEIISWADGKYRRISSDIYSGKYGTSIDFKDGFLVVEVTTGGTGEQMTSMDLFKYDSPRMIHVLSDITISHSVAFPNADFESTGKINGGLTNFTYTLTTYDNRTNKETIEIKQEYVYNTNNRSFDIKTIEAQKSSQNQASTSENSQPSEGKPLEKYEFNKTYKYDFRENGSPETFSVVLNREKDEIYLLVEGFRYDLGGTDGQLVNSDYYKITKHLDEGYAVFAVSQVHPPHGDKIVSFNMYLPGYDVELLGWFETNMDVKDMDIKQVSRPANVKIGNRTYDLITLY
;
A
#
# COMPACT_ATOMS: atom_id res chain seq x y z
N MET A 1 -11.71 28.85 -32.61
CA MET A 1 -12.77 29.84 -32.90
C MET A 1 -14.14 29.50 -32.29
N LYS A 2 -14.59 28.24 -32.23
CA LYS A 2 -15.89 27.89 -31.61
C LYS A 2 -16.00 28.17 -30.10
N LYS A 3 -14.90 28.03 -29.34
CA LYS A 3 -14.88 28.28 -27.88
C LYS A 3 -14.96 29.76 -27.48
N LEU A 4 -14.58 30.67 -28.39
CA LEU A 4 -14.56 32.12 -28.13
C LEU A 4 -15.95 32.76 -28.29
N ILE A 5 -16.80 32.16 -29.13
CA ILE A 5 -18.20 32.59 -29.33
C ILE A 5 -19.07 32.21 -28.14
N SER A 6 -18.82 31.05 -27.50
CA SER A 6 -19.59 30.59 -26.34
C SER A 6 -19.40 31.49 -25.11
N LEU A 7 -18.18 32.03 -24.91
CA LEU A 7 -17.89 32.92 -23.78
C LEU A 7 -18.60 34.28 -23.93
N ILE A 8 -18.72 34.79 -25.16
CA ILE A 8 -19.39 36.07 -25.45
C ILE A 8 -20.91 35.96 -25.23
N ILE A 9 -21.51 34.81 -25.53
CA ILE A 9 -22.95 34.58 -25.33
C ILE A 9 -23.31 34.52 -23.84
N VAL A 10 -22.50 33.85 -23.02
CA VAL A 10 -22.75 33.75 -21.57
C VAL A 10 -22.58 35.11 -20.88
N VAL A 11 -21.54 35.87 -21.24
CA VAL A 11 -21.32 37.22 -20.68
C VAL A 11 -22.44 38.19 -21.10
N SER A 12 -22.96 38.07 -22.33
CA SER A 12 -24.07 38.92 -22.80
C SER A 12 -25.38 38.67 -22.04
N PHE A 13 -25.64 37.43 -21.61
CA PHE A 13 -26.85 37.08 -20.86
C PHE A 13 -26.83 37.62 -19.42
N VAL A 14 -25.65 37.71 -18.80
CA VAL A 14 -25.47 38.27 -17.45
C VAL A 14 -25.60 39.80 -17.43
N PHE A 15 -25.29 40.48 -18.54
CA PHE A 15 -25.45 41.94 -18.61
C PHE A 15 -26.89 42.41 -18.92
N THR A 16 -27.74 41.56 -19.50
CA THR A 16 -29.15 41.91 -19.76
C THR A 16 -30.06 41.79 -18.54
N SER A 17 -29.63 41.18 -17.44
CA SER A 17 -30.41 41.08 -16.19
C SER A 17 -30.26 42.29 -15.27
N LEU A 18 -29.35 43.24 -15.55
CA LEU A 18 -29.03 44.36 -14.66
C LEU A 18 -29.51 45.74 -15.13
N VAL A 19 -30.22 45.85 -16.26
CA VAL A 19 -30.72 47.14 -16.77
C VAL A 19 -32.24 47.12 -16.97
N GLY A 20 -32.96 47.39 -15.89
CA GLY A 20 -34.12 48.29 -15.91
C GLY A 20 -35.52 47.69 -16.03
N CYS A 21 -36.21 47.58 -14.89
CA CYS A 21 -37.65 47.87 -14.85
C CYS A 21 -38.00 48.55 -13.52
N SER A 22 -37.82 49.87 -13.46
CA SER A 22 -38.35 50.73 -12.42
C SER A 22 -39.81 51.06 -12.72
N THR A 23 -40.74 50.31 -12.11
CA THR A 23 -42.14 50.73 -11.92
C THR A 23 -42.57 50.30 -10.52
N PRO A 24 -43.05 51.21 -9.65
CA PRO A 24 -43.55 50.84 -8.33
C PRO A 24 -44.98 50.34 -8.50
N ALA A 25 -45.11 49.05 -8.81
CA ALA A 25 -46.35 48.32 -8.70
C ALA A 25 -46.16 47.24 -7.64
N ASN A 26 -47.02 47.26 -6.62
CA ASN A 26 -47.16 46.21 -5.62
C ASN A 26 -46.97 44.82 -6.23
N SER A 27 -45.84 44.17 -5.95
CA SER A 27 -45.65 42.74 -6.15
C SER A 27 -44.98 42.18 -4.91
N THR A 28 -45.84 41.68 -4.04
CA THR A 28 -45.58 40.97 -2.80
C THR A 28 -45.03 39.57 -3.07
N ASP A 29 -44.05 39.41 -3.96
CA ASP A 29 -43.50 38.10 -4.38
C ASP A 29 -42.00 38.20 -4.76
N ALA A 30 -41.24 39.06 -4.08
CA ALA A 30 -39.78 38.93 -4.11
C ALA A 30 -39.43 37.79 -3.14
N LYS A 31 -39.16 36.60 -3.68
CA LYS A 31 -38.64 35.48 -2.90
C LYS A 31 -37.47 35.99 -2.05
N SER A 32 -37.50 35.72 -0.77
CA SER A 32 -36.42 36.15 0.13
C SER A 32 -35.10 35.54 -0.32
N GLU A 33 -33.96 36.17 0.00
CA GLU A 33 -32.63 35.59 -0.29
C GLU A 33 -32.50 34.18 0.32
N GLU A 34 -33.21 33.91 1.41
CA GLU A 34 -33.30 32.62 2.07
C GLU A 34 -34.06 31.58 1.21
N GLU A 35 -35.21 31.94 0.64
CA GLU A 35 -35.97 31.07 -0.28
C GLU A 35 -35.18 30.76 -1.57
N LEU A 36 -34.38 31.71 -2.07
CA LEU A 36 -33.52 31.46 -3.24
C LEU A 36 -32.37 30.49 -2.89
N ARG A 37 -31.79 30.58 -1.69
CA ARG A 37 -30.77 29.64 -1.22
C ARG A 37 -31.34 28.24 -1.00
N GLU A 38 -32.56 28.14 -0.48
CA GLU A 38 -33.26 26.86 -0.32
C GLU A 38 -33.58 26.22 -1.67
N GLU A 39 -34.03 27.00 -2.66
CA GLU A 39 -34.30 26.52 -4.01
C GLU A 39 -33.03 25.99 -4.70
N ILE A 40 -31.92 26.73 -4.62
CA ILE A 40 -30.62 26.28 -5.17
C ILE A 40 -30.13 25.02 -4.47
N ARG A 41 -30.26 24.92 -3.14
CA ARG A 41 -29.88 23.70 -2.40
C ARG A 41 -30.73 22.51 -2.84
N ALA A 42 -32.05 22.70 -2.97
CA ALA A 42 -32.95 21.64 -3.39
C ALA A 42 -32.65 21.16 -4.83
N GLU A 43 -32.30 22.07 -5.74
CA GLU A 43 -31.92 21.72 -7.12
C GLU A 43 -30.60 20.92 -7.14
N LEU A 44 -29.59 21.35 -6.39
CA LEU A 44 -28.31 20.62 -6.28
C LEU A 44 -28.47 19.24 -5.63
N GLU A 45 -29.29 19.12 -4.59
CA GLU A 45 -29.58 17.83 -3.95
C GLU A 45 -30.33 16.88 -4.90
N ALA A 46 -31.26 17.40 -5.71
CA ALA A 46 -31.97 16.62 -6.72
C ALA A 46 -31.04 16.14 -7.84
N GLU A 47 -30.10 16.98 -8.28
CA GLU A 47 -29.08 16.61 -9.28
C GLU A 47 -28.17 15.50 -8.74
N LYS A 48 -27.65 15.65 -7.52
CA LYS A 48 -26.84 14.60 -6.86
C LYS A 48 -27.61 13.28 -6.70
N ALA A 49 -28.89 13.34 -6.34
CA ALA A 49 -29.73 12.15 -6.22
C ALA A 49 -29.94 11.46 -7.58
N ALA A 50 -30.13 12.23 -8.66
CA ALA A 50 -30.27 11.70 -10.01
C ALA A 50 -28.97 11.02 -10.50
N GLU A 51 -27.82 11.63 -10.22
CA GLU A 51 -26.52 11.06 -10.57
C GLU A 51 -26.19 9.79 -9.77
N ASN A 52 -26.47 9.76 -8.46
CA ASN A 52 -26.32 8.55 -7.65
C ASN A 52 -27.24 7.42 -8.14
N ASN A 53 -28.45 7.75 -8.61
CA ASN A 53 -29.33 6.77 -9.23
C ASN A 53 -28.76 6.22 -10.54
N ALA A 54 -28.05 7.03 -11.33
CA ALA A 54 -27.40 6.57 -12.56
C ALA A 54 -26.26 5.60 -12.24
N LEU A 55 -25.44 5.86 -11.23
CA LEU A 55 -24.39 4.94 -10.79
C LEU A 55 -24.95 3.58 -10.34
N ARG A 56 -26.15 3.59 -9.73
CA ARG A 56 -26.87 2.41 -9.25
C ARG A 56 -27.65 1.66 -10.35
N ASP A 57 -27.63 2.13 -11.60
CA ASP A 57 -28.13 1.38 -12.75
C ASP A 57 -27.18 0.21 -13.06
N ARG A 58 -27.57 -0.98 -12.60
CA ARG A 58 -26.77 -2.21 -12.73
C ARG A 58 -26.50 -2.58 -14.18
N ASP A 59 -27.46 -2.38 -15.09
CA ASP A 59 -27.31 -2.72 -16.51
C ASP A 59 -26.29 -1.80 -17.19
N ALA A 60 -26.33 -0.52 -16.85
CA ALA A 60 -25.39 0.48 -17.35
C ALA A 60 -23.98 0.24 -16.79
N LEU A 61 -23.86 -0.06 -15.50
CA LEU A 61 -22.59 -0.41 -14.85
C LEU A 61 -22.00 -1.71 -15.45
N TYR A 62 -22.81 -2.75 -15.66
CA TYR A 62 -22.38 -3.99 -16.34
C TYR A 62 -21.82 -3.70 -17.74
N LYS A 63 -22.54 -2.90 -18.55
CA LYS A 63 -22.10 -2.54 -19.91
C LYS A 63 -20.75 -1.81 -19.87
N PHE A 64 -20.55 -0.91 -18.92
CA PHE A 64 -19.28 -0.21 -18.75
C PHE A 64 -18.15 -1.18 -18.37
N VAL A 65 -18.34 -2.01 -17.34
CA VAL A 65 -17.34 -3.00 -16.89
C VAL A 65 -16.96 -3.94 -18.03
N LYS A 66 -17.95 -4.45 -18.78
CA LYS A 66 -17.72 -5.33 -19.92
C LYS A 66 -16.86 -4.71 -21.01
N GLN A 67 -17.07 -3.42 -21.29
CA GLN A 67 -16.44 -2.71 -22.40
C GLN A 67 -15.05 -2.19 -22.04
N GLU A 68 -14.89 -1.65 -20.84
CA GLU A 68 -13.71 -0.85 -20.47
C GLU A 68 -12.76 -1.57 -19.49
N ILE A 69 -13.24 -2.60 -18.79
CA ILE A 69 -12.46 -3.27 -17.73
C ILE A 69 -12.18 -4.72 -18.07
N ILE A 70 -13.22 -5.54 -18.18
CA ILE A 70 -13.08 -6.99 -18.38
C ILE A 70 -14.27 -7.57 -19.12
N ASN A 71 -14.02 -8.40 -20.15
CA ASN A 71 -15.07 -9.02 -20.93
C ASN A 71 -15.70 -10.23 -20.20
N ILE A 72 -16.74 -9.96 -19.41
CA ILE A 72 -17.49 -10.96 -18.63
C ILE A 72 -18.96 -11.10 -19.07
N THR A 73 -19.58 -12.23 -18.73
CA THR A 73 -21.01 -12.44 -18.88
C THR A 73 -21.78 -11.70 -17.78
N GLU A 74 -23.04 -11.39 -18.05
CA GLU A 74 -23.95 -10.78 -17.07
C GLU A 74 -24.14 -11.69 -15.86
N GLU A 75 -24.27 -13.00 -16.08
CA GLU A 75 -24.35 -14.01 -15.02
C GLU A 75 -23.16 -13.98 -14.06
N ILE A 76 -21.93 -13.76 -14.56
CA ILE A 76 -20.73 -13.62 -13.71
C ILE A 76 -20.78 -12.29 -12.96
N PHE A 77 -21.08 -11.19 -13.66
CA PHE A 77 -21.22 -9.87 -13.04
C PHE A 77 -22.29 -9.88 -11.94
N ASP A 78 -23.33 -10.69 -12.10
CA ASP A 78 -24.40 -10.79 -11.13
C ASP A 78 -23.98 -11.39 -9.80
N THR A 79 -22.87 -12.11 -9.78
CA THR A 79 -22.27 -12.64 -8.56
C THR A 79 -21.40 -11.62 -7.82
N TRP A 80 -21.09 -10.47 -8.44
CA TRP A 80 -20.25 -9.44 -7.83
C TRP A 80 -21.01 -8.68 -6.75
N GLU A 81 -20.31 -8.43 -5.65
CA GLU A 81 -20.77 -7.56 -4.59
C GLU A 81 -20.45 -6.11 -4.96
N ILE A 82 -21.43 -5.22 -4.81
CA ILE A 82 -21.29 -3.81 -5.18
C ILE A 82 -21.64 -2.95 -3.97
N TYR A 83 -20.64 -2.20 -3.51
CA TYR A 83 -20.76 -1.23 -2.44
C TYR A 83 -20.78 0.17 -3.01
N TYR A 84 -21.37 1.12 -2.29
CA TYR A 84 -21.46 2.51 -2.70
C TYR A 84 -20.94 3.39 -1.56
N PHE A 85 -19.86 4.13 -1.83
CA PHE A 85 -19.18 4.97 -0.84
C PHE A 85 -18.76 6.28 -1.49
N ASP A 86 -18.86 7.40 -0.78
CA ASP A 86 -18.29 8.69 -1.21
C ASP A 86 -16.79 8.72 -0.88
N ILE A 87 -15.99 8.05 -1.72
CA ILE A 87 -14.54 7.88 -1.58
C ILE A 87 -13.82 9.18 -1.92
N THR A 88 -14.36 9.95 -2.87
CA THR A 88 -13.76 11.21 -3.32
C THR A 88 -14.10 12.40 -2.43
N GLU A 89 -14.99 12.22 -1.45
CA GLU A 89 -15.46 13.23 -0.50
C GLU A 89 -16.13 14.43 -1.21
N ASP A 90 -16.69 14.23 -2.41
CA ASP A 90 -17.39 15.26 -3.20
C ASP A 90 -18.93 15.21 -3.02
N GLY A 91 -19.41 14.25 -2.23
CA GLY A 91 -20.81 13.99 -1.96
C GLY A 91 -21.51 13.13 -3.02
N MET A 92 -20.76 12.59 -3.98
CA MET A 92 -21.19 11.57 -4.93
C MET A 92 -20.63 10.22 -4.52
N GLU A 93 -21.45 9.17 -4.62
CA GLU A 93 -20.96 7.83 -4.32
C GLU A 93 -20.11 7.31 -5.49
N GLU A 94 -19.16 6.44 -5.19
CA GLU A 94 -18.48 5.56 -6.12
C GLU A 94 -18.93 4.12 -5.88
N ALA A 95 -19.08 3.36 -6.97
CA ALA A 95 -19.33 1.93 -6.92
C ALA A 95 -18.00 1.20 -6.71
N VAL A 96 -17.91 0.42 -5.63
CA VAL A 96 -16.79 -0.49 -5.36
C VAL A 96 -17.25 -1.90 -5.64
N LEU A 97 -16.63 -2.53 -6.63
CA LEU A 97 -17.02 -3.83 -7.14
C LEU A 97 -16.02 -4.89 -6.66
N VAL A 98 -16.55 -5.93 -6.00
CA VAL A 98 -15.78 -7.01 -5.41
C VAL A 98 -16.17 -8.33 -6.07
N HIS A 99 -15.18 -9.04 -6.58
CA HIS A 99 -15.38 -10.36 -7.14
C HIS A 99 -15.58 -11.39 -6.01
N PRO A 100 -16.63 -12.24 -6.05
CA PRO A 100 -17.02 -13.10 -4.93
C PRO A 100 -16.03 -14.26 -4.68
N TYR A 101 -15.22 -14.62 -5.68
CA TYR A 101 -14.23 -15.68 -5.58
C TYR A 101 -13.00 -15.29 -6.38
N GLY A 102 -11.87 -15.07 -5.70
CA GLY A 102 -10.56 -14.97 -6.32
C GLY A 102 -10.20 -16.28 -7.04
N VAL A 103 -10.79 -16.55 -8.20
CA VAL A 103 -10.49 -17.79 -8.96
C VAL A 103 -9.07 -17.68 -9.51
N ASP A 104 -8.66 -16.45 -9.82
CA ASP A 104 -7.30 -16.06 -10.09
C ASP A 104 -6.80 -15.07 -9.03
N TRP A 105 -5.53 -15.21 -8.69
CA TRP A 105 -4.69 -14.40 -7.81
C TRP A 105 -4.53 -12.94 -8.29
N TYR A 106 -5.27 -12.55 -9.32
CA TYR A 106 -5.29 -11.23 -9.95
C TYR A 106 -6.67 -10.57 -9.91
N ASP A 107 -7.67 -11.15 -9.24
CA ASP A 107 -8.99 -10.52 -9.15
C ASP A 107 -8.90 -9.21 -8.36
N LYS A 108 -9.11 -8.09 -9.05
CA LYS A 108 -8.97 -6.74 -8.51
C LYS A 108 -10.31 -6.21 -8.00
N VAL A 109 -10.25 -5.37 -6.96
CA VAL A 109 -11.36 -4.52 -6.56
C VAL A 109 -11.39 -3.32 -7.50
N GLU A 110 -12.51 -3.13 -8.19
CA GLU A 110 -12.71 -2.07 -9.17
C GLU A 110 -13.52 -0.92 -8.56
N ILE A 111 -13.11 0.32 -8.81
CA ILE A 111 -13.79 1.51 -8.30
C ILE A 111 -14.26 2.35 -9.48
N ILE A 112 -15.56 2.63 -9.52
CA ILE A 112 -16.20 3.35 -10.62
C ILE A 112 -16.90 4.58 -10.05
N SER A 113 -16.56 5.74 -10.61
CA SER A 113 -17.25 7.00 -10.35
C SER A 113 -18.21 7.34 -11.48
N TRP A 114 -19.22 8.14 -11.15
CA TRP A 114 -20.08 8.80 -12.14
C TRP A 114 -19.79 10.30 -12.09
N ALA A 115 -19.15 10.83 -13.13
CA ALA A 115 -18.79 12.24 -13.20
C ALA A 115 -19.01 12.80 -14.60
N ASP A 116 -19.61 13.99 -14.67
CA ASP A 116 -19.96 14.67 -15.92
C ASP A 116 -20.87 13.82 -16.84
N GLY A 117 -21.82 13.09 -16.23
CA GLY A 117 -22.77 12.23 -16.95
C GLY A 117 -22.15 10.97 -17.57
N LYS A 118 -20.99 10.51 -17.08
CA LYS A 118 -20.28 9.33 -17.59
C LYS A 118 -19.61 8.54 -16.47
N TYR A 119 -19.56 7.23 -16.64
CA TYR A 119 -18.73 6.36 -15.82
C TYR A 119 -17.25 6.61 -16.07
N ARG A 120 -16.46 6.57 -15.00
CA ARG A 120 -14.99 6.59 -15.02
C ARG A 120 -14.44 5.60 -14.02
N ARG A 121 -13.41 4.86 -14.42
CA ARG A 121 -12.65 4.02 -13.51
C ARG A 121 -11.69 4.88 -12.69
N ILE A 122 -11.73 4.74 -11.36
CA ILE A 122 -10.67 5.21 -10.47
C ILE A 122 -9.64 4.10 -10.41
N SER A 123 -8.39 4.40 -10.78
CA SER A 123 -7.34 3.38 -10.78
C SER A 123 -7.07 2.90 -9.36
N SER A 124 -7.07 1.58 -9.17
CA SER A 124 -6.76 0.90 -7.91
C SER A 124 -5.89 -0.33 -8.18
N ASP A 125 -4.89 -0.54 -7.34
CA ASP A 125 -4.13 -1.80 -7.25
C ASP A 125 -4.51 -2.50 -5.95
N ILE A 126 -5.81 -2.80 -5.83
CA ILE A 126 -6.42 -3.49 -4.69
C ILE A 126 -6.76 -4.90 -5.17
N TYR A 127 -6.25 -5.91 -4.48
CA TYR A 127 -6.42 -7.31 -4.83
C TYR A 127 -7.39 -8.00 -3.87
N SER A 128 -8.15 -8.95 -4.40
CA SER A 128 -9.11 -9.73 -3.62
C SER A 128 -8.43 -10.92 -2.94
N GLY A 129 -8.89 -11.28 -1.75
CA GLY A 129 -8.46 -12.48 -1.05
C GLY A 129 -9.07 -13.75 -1.65
N LYS A 130 -8.28 -14.83 -1.70
CA LYS A 130 -8.69 -16.15 -2.22
C LYS A 130 -9.95 -16.70 -1.54
N TYR A 131 -10.12 -16.47 -0.23
CA TYR A 131 -11.23 -17.01 0.55
C TYR A 131 -12.27 -15.95 0.93
N GLY A 132 -12.06 -14.71 0.54
CA GLY A 132 -13.00 -13.62 0.79
C GLY A 132 -12.31 -12.27 0.82
N THR A 133 -13.11 -11.26 0.49
CA THR A 133 -12.74 -9.85 0.62
C THR A 133 -13.93 -9.13 1.24
N SER A 134 -13.69 -8.34 2.27
CA SER A 134 -14.69 -7.45 2.86
C SER A 134 -14.25 -6.01 2.66
N ILE A 135 -15.20 -5.15 2.29
CA ILE A 135 -14.94 -3.73 2.04
C ILE A 135 -15.81 -2.89 2.97
N ASP A 136 -15.21 -1.85 3.55
CA ASP A 136 -15.91 -0.81 4.30
C ASP A 136 -15.29 0.57 3.98
N PHE A 137 -16.01 1.66 4.27
CA PHE A 137 -15.48 3.01 4.17
C PHE A 137 -15.63 3.73 5.50
N LYS A 138 -14.50 3.96 6.17
CA LYS A 138 -14.48 4.44 7.55
C LYS A 138 -13.35 5.45 7.77
N ASP A 139 -13.66 6.52 8.50
CA ASP A 139 -12.73 7.59 8.85
C ASP A 139 -11.96 8.18 7.64
N GLY A 140 -12.60 8.17 6.46
CA GLY A 140 -12.02 8.67 5.21
C GLY A 140 -11.02 7.70 4.54
N PHE A 141 -11.05 6.42 4.89
CA PHE A 141 -10.28 5.35 4.26
C PHE A 141 -11.22 4.29 3.69
N LEU A 142 -10.85 3.78 2.51
CA LEU A 142 -11.40 2.51 2.03
C LEU A 142 -10.64 1.39 2.74
N VAL A 143 -11.36 0.65 3.58
CA VAL A 143 -10.86 -0.47 4.36
C VAL A 143 -11.09 -1.74 3.56
N VAL A 144 -10.03 -2.50 3.32
CA VAL A 144 -10.08 -3.75 2.56
C VAL A 144 -9.54 -4.85 3.45
N GLU A 145 -10.41 -5.77 3.86
CA GLU A 145 -10.01 -6.96 4.61
C GLU A 145 -9.99 -8.16 3.66
N VAL A 146 -8.81 -8.74 3.43
CA VAL A 146 -8.61 -9.90 2.56
C VAL A 146 -8.36 -11.14 3.38
N THR A 147 -9.03 -12.24 3.02
CA THR A 147 -8.81 -13.55 3.64
C THR A 147 -8.10 -14.49 2.68
N THR A 148 -6.94 -14.97 3.10
CA THR A 148 -6.05 -15.86 2.35
C THR A 148 -5.64 -17.07 3.21
N GLY A 149 -4.87 -18.00 2.63
CA GLY A 149 -4.40 -19.19 3.35
C GLY A 149 -4.34 -20.47 2.51
N GLY A 150 -4.32 -21.60 3.21
CA GLY A 150 -4.25 -22.93 2.63
C GLY A 150 -4.67 -24.01 3.63
N THR A 151 -4.31 -25.25 3.33
CA THR A 151 -4.60 -26.36 4.23
C THR A 151 -3.86 -26.15 5.55
N GLY A 152 -4.59 -25.96 6.65
CA GLY A 152 -4.02 -25.78 7.99
C GLY A 152 -3.56 -24.35 8.31
N GLU A 153 -3.84 -23.37 7.46
CA GLU A 153 -3.52 -21.97 7.75
C GLU A 153 -4.55 -21.04 7.10
N GLN A 154 -5.00 -20.03 7.84
CA GLN A 154 -5.90 -19.00 7.35
C GLN A 154 -5.52 -17.65 7.95
N MET A 155 -5.42 -16.62 7.12
CA MET A 155 -5.07 -15.28 7.55
C MET A 155 -6.06 -14.26 6.96
N THR A 156 -6.48 -13.32 7.79
CA THR A 156 -7.21 -12.12 7.37
C THR A 156 -6.34 -10.91 7.70
N SER A 157 -5.99 -10.14 6.68
CA SER A 157 -5.28 -8.86 6.81
C SER A 157 -6.18 -7.71 6.38
N MET A 158 -5.92 -6.54 6.96
CA MET A 158 -6.57 -5.28 6.64
C MET A 158 -5.56 -4.35 5.99
N ASP A 159 -5.96 -3.78 4.86
CA ASP A 159 -5.29 -2.72 4.14
C ASP A 159 -6.15 -1.45 4.17
N LEU A 160 -5.51 -0.29 4.21
CA LEU A 160 -6.17 1.02 4.14
C LEU A 160 -5.75 1.76 2.88
N PHE A 161 -6.73 2.27 2.14
CA PHE A 161 -6.53 3.05 0.93
C PHE A 161 -7.14 4.45 1.05
N LYS A 162 -6.52 5.42 0.39
CA LYS A 162 -7.03 6.80 0.29
C LYS A 162 -7.02 7.28 -1.15
N TYR A 163 -7.97 8.14 -1.51
CA TYR A 163 -8.00 8.77 -2.81
C TYR A 163 -6.97 9.92 -2.91
N ASP A 164 -6.20 9.95 -3.99
CA ASP A 164 -5.15 10.95 -4.27
C ASP A 164 -5.39 11.76 -5.54
N SER A 165 -6.52 11.55 -6.25
CA SER A 165 -6.80 12.23 -7.51
C SER A 165 -5.64 12.14 -8.52
N PRO A 166 -5.58 11.07 -9.36
CA PRO A 166 -6.75 10.39 -9.93
C PRO A 166 -6.94 8.93 -9.47
N ARG A 167 -6.23 8.47 -8.45
CA ARG A 167 -6.15 7.05 -8.09
C ARG A 167 -6.32 6.80 -6.59
N MET A 168 -6.61 5.55 -6.24
CA MET A 168 -6.41 5.07 -4.87
C MET A 168 -4.93 4.84 -4.62
N ILE A 169 -4.46 5.22 -3.45
CA ILE A 169 -3.12 4.92 -2.95
C ILE A 169 -3.24 4.06 -1.70
N HIS A 170 -2.33 3.09 -1.58
CA HIS A 170 -2.19 2.25 -0.40
C HIS A 170 -1.46 3.05 0.67
N VAL A 171 -2.10 3.28 1.83
CA VAL A 171 -1.52 4.10 2.91
C VAL A 171 -1.09 3.30 4.12
N LEU A 172 -1.64 2.09 4.30
CA LEU A 172 -1.24 1.12 5.32
C LEU A 172 -1.57 -0.30 4.85
N SER A 173 -0.61 -1.22 4.94
CA SER A 173 -0.77 -2.60 4.48
C SER A 173 -0.65 -3.63 5.60
N ASP A 174 -1.23 -4.80 5.34
CA ASP A 174 -0.97 -6.08 6.02
C ASP A 174 -1.21 -6.09 7.53
N ILE A 175 -2.17 -5.28 8.03
CA ILE A 175 -2.55 -5.32 9.43
C ILE A 175 -3.30 -6.63 9.69
N THR A 176 -2.65 -7.58 10.37
CA THR A 176 -3.26 -8.88 10.68
C THR A 176 -4.48 -8.67 11.59
N ILE A 177 -5.68 -9.05 11.12
CA ILE A 177 -6.91 -9.05 11.92
C ILE A 177 -7.09 -10.40 12.60
N SER A 178 -6.88 -11.48 11.86
CA SER A 178 -6.86 -12.84 12.41
C SER A 178 -5.88 -13.72 11.65
N HIS A 179 -5.22 -14.65 12.35
CA HIS A 179 -4.35 -15.65 11.73
C HIS A 179 -4.44 -16.95 12.52
N SER A 180 -4.91 -18.02 11.90
CA SER A 180 -5.00 -19.34 12.52
C SER A 180 -4.10 -20.31 11.79
N VAL A 181 -3.34 -21.09 12.54
CA VAL A 181 -2.44 -22.12 12.04
C VAL A 181 -2.72 -23.41 12.81
N ALA A 182 -2.89 -24.52 12.09
CA ALA A 182 -3.23 -25.84 12.62
C ALA A 182 -2.46 -26.93 11.87
N PHE A 183 -1.15 -27.02 12.14
CA PHE A 183 -0.22 -28.03 11.64
C PHE A 183 0.31 -28.91 12.78
N PRO A 184 0.87 -30.10 12.48
CA PRO A 184 1.48 -30.96 13.50
C PRO A 184 2.56 -30.28 14.35
N ASN A 185 3.25 -29.28 13.78
CA ASN A 185 4.37 -28.59 14.43
C ASN A 185 4.04 -27.15 14.86
N ALA A 186 2.89 -26.59 14.49
CA ALA A 186 2.47 -25.24 14.83
C ALA A 186 0.95 -25.23 14.98
N ASP A 187 0.45 -24.82 16.13
CA ASP A 187 -0.98 -24.75 16.39
C ASP A 187 -1.26 -23.52 17.24
N PHE A 188 -1.72 -22.45 16.61
CA PHE A 188 -1.94 -21.16 17.26
C PHE A 188 -3.00 -20.32 16.56
N GLU A 189 -3.52 -19.33 17.30
CA GLU A 189 -4.44 -18.32 16.80
C GLU A 189 -3.93 -16.93 17.19
N SER A 190 -3.79 -16.04 16.22
CA SER A 190 -3.44 -14.64 16.44
C SER A 190 -4.65 -13.75 16.14
N THR A 191 -4.89 -12.76 16.99
CA THR A 191 -5.97 -11.79 16.83
C THR A 191 -5.40 -10.38 16.92
N GLY A 192 -5.63 -9.58 15.88
CA GLY A 192 -5.36 -8.15 15.85
C GLY A 192 -6.53 -7.35 16.40
N LYS A 193 -6.23 -6.38 17.25
CA LYS A 193 -7.23 -5.43 17.79
C LYS A 193 -6.80 -4.00 17.52
N ILE A 194 -7.70 -3.25 16.90
CA ILE A 194 -7.54 -1.81 16.64
C ILE A 194 -8.38 -1.05 17.66
N ASN A 195 -7.73 -0.18 18.44
CA ASN A 195 -8.37 0.67 19.43
C ASN A 195 -8.16 2.14 19.04
N GLY A 196 -9.24 2.81 18.61
CA GLY A 196 -9.20 4.20 18.12
C GLY A 196 -9.94 4.36 16.80
N GLY A 197 -9.84 5.55 16.20
CA GLY A 197 -10.26 5.80 14.81
C GLY A 197 -9.09 5.51 13.86
N LEU A 198 -9.35 5.23 12.59
CA LEU A 198 -8.30 4.81 11.65
C LEU A 198 -7.27 5.91 11.34
N THR A 199 -7.55 7.17 11.70
CA THR A 199 -6.56 8.25 11.64
C THR A 199 -5.57 8.26 12.82
N ASN A 200 -5.95 7.66 13.95
CA ASN A 200 -5.10 7.52 15.14
C ASN A 200 -5.59 6.34 16.00
N PHE A 201 -4.83 5.25 15.98
CA PHE A 201 -5.19 4.03 16.70
C PHE A 201 -3.99 3.32 17.31
N THR A 202 -4.27 2.53 18.34
CA THR A 202 -3.34 1.52 18.84
C THR A 202 -3.72 0.16 18.28
N TYR A 203 -2.77 -0.50 17.63
CA TYR A 203 -2.89 -1.88 17.19
C TYR A 203 -2.23 -2.81 18.21
N THR A 204 -2.89 -3.92 18.53
CA THR A 204 -2.33 -4.99 19.36
C THR A 204 -2.57 -6.33 18.68
N LEU A 205 -1.49 -7.07 18.41
CA LEU A 205 -1.54 -8.46 17.95
C LEU A 205 -1.24 -9.38 19.12
N THR A 206 -2.19 -10.25 19.42
CA THR A 206 -2.06 -11.25 20.48
C THR A 206 -2.14 -12.64 19.88
N THR A 207 -1.22 -13.52 20.25
CA THR A 207 -1.16 -14.92 19.79
C THR A 207 -1.40 -15.87 20.94
N TYR A 208 -2.31 -16.82 20.74
CA TYR A 208 -2.60 -17.93 21.64
C TYR A 208 -2.05 -19.22 21.03
N ASP A 209 -1.04 -19.82 21.68
CA ASP A 209 -0.48 -21.12 21.31
C ASP A 209 -1.30 -22.24 21.95
N ASN A 210 -2.03 -22.98 21.12
CA ASN A 210 -2.93 -24.07 21.53
C ASN A 210 -2.17 -25.24 22.16
N ARG A 211 -0.89 -25.43 21.84
CA ARG A 211 -0.06 -26.53 22.36
C ARG A 211 0.41 -26.25 23.77
N THR A 212 0.76 -25.00 24.05
CA THR A 212 1.27 -24.59 25.36
C THR A 212 0.23 -23.92 26.25
N ASN A 213 -0.95 -23.61 25.71
CA ASN A 213 -2.01 -22.81 26.34
C ASN A 213 -1.46 -21.47 26.86
N LYS A 214 -0.64 -20.80 26.04
CA LYS A 214 -0.03 -19.51 26.40
C LYS A 214 -0.48 -18.43 25.43
N GLU A 215 -0.83 -17.29 26.00
CA GLU A 215 -1.13 -16.07 25.28
C GLU A 215 0.07 -15.12 25.36
N THR A 216 0.45 -14.54 24.23
CA THR A 216 1.59 -13.62 24.09
C THR A 216 1.15 -12.40 23.31
N ILE A 217 1.61 -11.21 23.74
CA ILE A 217 1.44 -9.98 22.95
C ILE A 217 2.66 -9.85 22.04
N GLU A 218 2.46 -10.12 20.75
CA GLU A 218 3.53 -10.09 19.75
C GLU A 218 3.85 -8.65 19.34
N ILE A 219 2.82 -7.85 19.11
CA ILE A 219 2.96 -6.48 18.60
C ILE A 219 2.03 -5.55 19.37
N LYS A 220 2.57 -4.39 19.79
CA LYS A 220 1.77 -3.26 20.24
C LYS A 220 2.34 -1.96 19.71
N GLN A 221 1.59 -1.31 18.82
CA GLN A 221 2.04 -0.15 18.05
C GLN A 221 0.98 0.94 18.02
N GLU A 222 1.42 2.18 18.06
CA GLU A 222 0.62 3.38 17.83
C GLU A 222 0.78 3.79 16.36
N TYR A 223 -0.35 4.05 15.70
CA TYR A 223 -0.44 4.45 14.30
C TYR A 223 -1.10 5.83 14.24
N VAL A 224 -0.43 6.80 13.62
CA VAL A 224 -0.98 8.15 13.41
C VAL A 224 -0.88 8.51 11.94
N TYR A 225 -2.01 8.75 11.28
CA TYR A 225 -2.03 9.12 9.88
C TYR A 225 -1.59 10.58 9.69
N ASN A 226 -0.59 10.78 8.84
CA ASN A 226 -0.05 12.07 8.50
C ASN A 226 -0.59 12.51 7.12
N THR A 227 -1.44 13.52 7.13
CA THR A 227 -2.10 14.03 5.91
C THR A 227 -1.15 14.70 4.93
N ASN A 228 0.04 15.12 5.36
CA ASN A 228 0.99 15.84 4.51
C ASN A 228 1.75 14.88 3.57
N ASN A 229 2.15 13.71 4.08
CA ASN A 229 2.87 12.69 3.32
C ASN A 229 2.00 11.47 2.95
N ARG A 230 0.73 11.46 3.40
CA ARG A 230 -0.25 10.40 3.14
C ARG A 230 0.21 9.01 3.60
N SER A 231 0.85 8.96 4.75
CA SER A 231 1.33 7.71 5.36
C SER A 231 1.05 7.67 6.86
N PHE A 232 1.26 6.51 7.48
CA PHE A 232 1.21 6.38 8.93
C PHE A 232 2.58 6.55 9.57
N ASP A 233 2.65 7.38 10.60
CA ASP A 233 3.75 7.39 11.56
C ASP A 233 3.50 6.24 12.55
N ILE A 234 4.41 5.25 12.59
CA ILE A 234 4.27 4.04 13.40
C ILE A 234 5.25 4.05 14.56
N LYS A 235 4.75 3.84 15.77
CA LYS A 235 5.57 3.81 16.99
C LYS A 235 5.29 2.56 17.81
N THR A 236 6.32 1.75 18.01
CA THR A 236 6.24 0.59 18.92
C THR A 236 6.11 1.05 20.37
N ILE A 237 5.02 0.62 21.03
CA ILE A 237 4.74 0.91 22.44
C ILE A 237 5.40 -0.15 23.32
N GLU A 238 5.24 -1.42 22.95
CA GLU A 238 5.72 -2.56 23.74
C GLU A 238 5.93 -3.74 22.79
N ALA A 239 7.16 -4.26 22.75
CA ALA A 239 7.46 -5.57 22.19
C ALA A 239 7.91 -6.43 23.36
N GLN A 240 7.28 -7.58 23.59
CA GLN A 240 7.80 -8.49 24.60
C GLN A 240 9.18 -8.97 24.16
N LYS A 241 10.23 -8.51 24.87
CA LYS A 241 11.42 -9.33 25.06
C LYS A 241 10.94 -10.55 25.83
N SER A 242 10.79 -11.67 25.14
CA SER A 242 10.63 -12.96 25.81
C SER A 242 11.72 -13.06 26.88
N SER A 243 11.29 -13.16 28.13
CA SER A 243 12.19 -13.33 29.28
C SER A 243 12.80 -14.73 29.21
N GLN A 244 13.73 -14.94 28.29
CA GLN A 244 14.75 -15.96 28.41
C GLN A 244 15.86 -15.40 29.29
N ASN A 245 16.10 -16.08 30.41
CA ASN A 245 17.37 -15.99 31.13
C ASN A 245 18.52 -16.20 30.16
N GLN A 246 19.17 -15.12 29.71
CA GLN A 246 20.51 -15.18 29.17
C GLN A 246 21.29 -13.92 29.53
N ALA A 247 22.48 -14.18 30.04
CA ALA A 247 23.40 -13.21 30.59
C ALA A 247 23.81 -12.15 29.56
N SER A 248 23.92 -10.94 30.08
CA SER A 248 24.71 -9.79 29.60
C SER A 248 25.87 -10.12 28.66
N THR A 249 25.93 -9.46 27.50
CA THR A 249 26.90 -8.39 27.16
C THR A 249 26.79 -8.09 25.66
N SER A 250 26.61 -6.82 25.30
CA SER A 250 27.14 -6.28 24.03
C SER A 250 27.18 -4.76 24.11
N GLU A 251 28.41 -4.27 24.07
CA GLU A 251 28.79 -2.87 24.09
C GLU A 251 28.28 -2.18 22.84
N ASN A 252 27.59 -1.05 23.07
CA ASN A 252 27.03 -0.19 22.08
C ASN A 252 28.17 0.63 21.42
N SER A 253 28.79 0.07 20.39
CA SER A 253 29.67 0.81 19.49
C SER A 253 28.83 1.35 18.33
N GLN A 254 28.16 2.48 18.56
CA GLN A 254 27.54 3.23 17.47
C GLN A 254 28.64 3.71 16.50
N PRO A 255 28.58 3.35 15.20
CA PRO A 255 29.52 3.82 14.20
C PRO A 255 29.36 5.32 14.00
N SER A 256 30.46 6.00 13.66
CA SER A 256 30.46 7.41 13.25
C SER A 256 29.52 7.62 12.06
N GLU A 257 28.58 8.54 12.19
CA GLU A 257 27.56 8.89 11.19
C GLU A 257 28.17 9.02 9.77
N GLY A 258 27.62 8.26 8.82
CA GLY A 258 27.83 8.48 7.37
C GLY A 258 28.72 7.49 6.62
N LYS A 259 29.39 6.52 7.27
CA LYS A 259 30.12 5.46 6.55
C LYS A 259 29.35 4.14 6.57
N PRO A 260 29.23 3.44 5.41
CA PRO A 260 28.66 2.09 5.40
C PRO A 260 29.42 1.18 6.35
N LEU A 261 28.69 0.38 7.13
CA LEU A 261 29.27 -0.74 7.85
C LEU A 261 29.82 -1.78 6.87
N GLU A 262 30.84 -2.51 7.30
CA GLU A 262 31.38 -3.63 6.51
C GLU A 262 30.33 -4.73 6.29
N LYS A 263 29.41 -4.90 7.26
CA LYS A 263 28.29 -5.83 7.21
C LYS A 263 27.15 -5.33 8.10
N TYR A 264 25.94 -5.73 7.76
CA TYR A 264 24.72 -5.46 8.51
C TYR A 264 24.04 -6.78 8.85
N GLU A 265 23.36 -6.86 9.98
CA GLU A 265 22.61 -8.03 10.41
C GLU A 265 21.13 -7.86 10.06
N PHE A 266 20.46 -8.94 9.65
CA PHE A 266 19.01 -8.92 9.48
C PHE A 266 18.30 -8.64 10.80
N ASN A 267 17.12 -8.04 10.72
CA ASN A 267 16.27 -7.72 11.88
C ASN A 267 16.93 -6.76 12.90
N LYS A 268 17.96 -6.02 12.48
CA LYS A 268 18.58 -4.94 13.25
C LYS A 268 18.31 -3.59 12.60
N THR A 269 18.02 -2.61 13.45
CA THR A 269 17.80 -1.22 13.04
C THR A 269 19.12 -0.44 13.00
N TYR A 270 19.32 0.29 11.91
CA TYR A 270 20.49 1.11 11.65
C TYR A 270 20.08 2.51 11.20
N LYS A 271 21.06 3.42 11.11
CA LYS A 271 20.90 4.74 10.51
C LYS A 271 21.86 4.89 9.32
N TYR A 272 21.37 5.35 8.19
CA TYR A 272 22.16 5.56 6.98
C TYR A 272 21.59 6.74 6.18
N ASP A 273 22.46 7.62 5.70
CA ASP A 273 22.07 8.77 4.87
C ASP A 273 22.01 8.33 3.40
N PHE A 274 20.83 7.88 2.98
CA PHE A 274 20.61 7.39 1.61
C PHE A 274 20.64 8.51 0.57
N ARG A 275 20.50 9.77 1.00
CA ARG A 275 20.39 10.95 0.13
C ARG A 275 21.64 11.82 0.11
N GLU A 276 22.64 11.48 0.92
CA GLU A 276 23.85 12.27 1.14
C GLU A 276 23.55 13.74 1.51
N ASN A 277 22.44 13.99 2.20
CA ASN A 277 21.97 15.33 2.56
C ASN A 277 22.27 15.68 4.04
N GLY A 278 22.98 14.81 4.76
CA GLY A 278 23.31 14.95 6.17
C GLY A 278 22.17 14.58 7.12
N SER A 279 21.07 14.00 6.62
CA SER A 279 19.91 13.60 7.41
C SER A 279 19.72 12.08 7.33
N PRO A 280 20.38 11.30 8.21
CA PRO A 280 20.35 9.85 8.11
C PRO A 280 18.98 9.27 8.42
N GLU A 281 18.49 8.39 7.56
CA GLU A 281 17.26 7.65 7.73
C GLU A 281 17.46 6.37 8.55
N THR A 282 16.46 6.02 9.34
CA THR A 282 16.36 4.78 10.10
C THR A 282 15.90 3.67 9.19
N PHE A 283 16.63 2.55 9.16
CA PHE A 283 16.26 1.41 8.32
C PHE A 283 16.57 0.06 8.98
N SER A 284 15.95 -1.00 8.46
CA SER A 284 16.20 -2.40 8.82
C SER A 284 15.88 -3.28 7.62
N VAL A 285 16.72 -4.27 7.31
CA VAL A 285 16.30 -5.37 6.41
C VAL A 285 15.71 -6.47 7.27
N VAL A 286 14.41 -6.70 7.12
CA VAL A 286 13.68 -7.72 7.86
C VAL A 286 13.74 -9.02 7.09
N LEU A 287 14.12 -10.09 7.78
CA LEU A 287 14.10 -11.45 7.29
C LEU A 287 13.16 -12.28 8.17
N ASN A 288 12.02 -12.66 7.60
CA ASN A 288 11.04 -13.54 8.23
C ASN A 288 11.01 -14.89 7.52
N ARG A 289 11.76 -15.86 8.05
CA ARG A 289 11.86 -17.21 7.49
C ARG A 289 10.57 -18.01 7.60
N GLU A 290 9.73 -17.70 8.58
CA GLU A 290 8.47 -18.42 8.80
C GLU A 290 7.43 -18.05 7.74
N LYS A 291 7.39 -16.78 7.34
CA LYS A 291 6.49 -16.26 6.31
C LYS A 291 7.09 -16.23 4.91
N ASP A 292 8.34 -16.66 4.77
CA ASP A 292 9.09 -16.55 3.51
C ASP A 292 9.18 -15.11 2.97
N GLU A 293 9.41 -14.15 3.87
CA GLU A 293 9.46 -12.73 3.49
C GLU A 293 10.85 -12.13 3.76
N ILE A 294 11.27 -11.27 2.83
CA ILE A 294 12.41 -10.39 3.02
C ILE A 294 12.12 -9.02 2.41
N TYR A 295 12.24 -7.99 3.24
CA TYR A 295 11.92 -6.62 2.85
C TYR A 295 12.81 -5.61 3.58
N LEU A 296 12.98 -4.46 2.96
CA LEU A 296 13.62 -3.29 3.54
C LEU A 296 12.54 -2.43 4.21
N LEU A 297 12.74 -2.10 5.48
CA LEU A 297 12.01 -1.04 6.17
C LEU A 297 12.87 0.23 6.19
N VAL A 298 12.37 1.35 5.66
CA VAL A 298 12.99 2.68 5.81
C VAL A 298 11.95 3.64 6.35
N GLU A 299 12.23 4.25 7.51
CA GLU A 299 11.28 5.18 8.19
C GLU A 299 9.85 4.60 8.32
N GLY A 300 9.75 3.29 8.55
CA GLY A 300 8.47 2.57 8.69
C GLY A 300 7.84 2.09 7.38
N PHE A 301 8.34 2.52 6.22
CA PHE A 301 7.85 2.06 4.91
C PHE A 301 8.49 0.73 4.51
N ARG A 302 7.66 -0.23 4.11
CA ARG A 302 8.07 -1.55 3.60
C ARG A 302 8.36 -1.48 2.10
N TYR A 303 9.49 -2.06 1.70
CA TYR A 303 9.90 -2.26 0.31
C TYR A 303 10.38 -3.70 0.13
N ASP A 304 9.71 -4.48 -0.69
CA ASP A 304 10.08 -5.89 -0.89
C ASP A 304 11.41 -6.02 -1.65
N LEU A 305 12.29 -6.91 -1.20
CA LEU A 305 13.54 -7.18 -1.92
C LEU A 305 13.28 -8.20 -3.03
N GLY A 306 12.90 -7.71 -4.21
CA GLY A 306 12.56 -8.54 -5.36
C GLY A 306 13.60 -9.63 -5.70
N GLY A 307 13.13 -10.78 -6.21
CA GLY A 307 13.98 -11.91 -6.57
C GLY A 307 14.77 -12.51 -5.40
N THR A 308 14.30 -12.29 -4.17
CA THR A 308 14.90 -12.82 -2.95
C THR A 308 13.85 -13.58 -2.17
N ASP A 309 14.09 -14.89 -2.00
CA ASP A 309 13.24 -15.78 -1.22
C ASP A 309 13.78 -15.83 0.22
N GLY A 310 12.92 -15.56 1.19
CA GLY A 310 13.29 -15.43 2.60
C GLY A 310 13.75 -16.76 3.22
N GLN A 311 13.17 -17.88 2.79
CA GLN A 311 13.61 -19.21 3.23
C GLN A 311 15.00 -19.55 2.68
N LEU A 312 15.35 -19.05 1.50
CA LEU A 312 16.62 -19.32 0.84
C LEU A 312 17.78 -18.41 1.28
N VAL A 313 17.52 -17.35 2.05
CA VAL A 313 18.59 -16.52 2.60
C VAL A 313 19.50 -17.36 3.50
N ASN A 314 20.79 -17.45 3.15
CA ASN A 314 21.72 -18.41 3.76
C ASN A 314 22.74 -17.79 4.71
N SER A 315 22.65 -16.48 4.93
CA SER A 315 23.53 -15.70 5.78
C SER A 315 22.70 -14.91 6.79
N ASP A 316 23.26 -14.64 7.96
CA ASP A 316 22.65 -13.73 8.94
C ASP A 316 22.95 -12.26 8.62
N TYR A 317 23.67 -12.01 7.52
CA TYR A 317 24.17 -10.70 7.13
C TYR A 317 23.83 -10.32 5.70
N TYR A 318 23.74 -9.01 5.47
CA TYR A 318 23.73 -8.38 4.16
C TYR A 318 24.79 -7.27 4.09
N LYS A 319 25.08 -6.78 2.89
CA LYS A 319 25.97 -5.63 2.67
C LYS A 319 25.25 -4.51 1.95
N ILE A 320 25.65 -3.27 2.26
CA ILE A 320 25.22 -2.07 1.54
C ILE A 320 26.43 -1.52 0.81
N THR A 321 26.27 -1.23 -0.47
CA THR A 321 27.24 -0.49 -1.29
C THR A 321 26.53 0.63 -2.04
N LYS A 322 27.27 1.40 -2.84
CA LYS A 322 26.69 2.47 -3.67
C LYS A 322 26.65 2.04 -5.14
N HIS A 323 25.57 2.38 -5.81
CA HIS A 323 25.48 2.35 -7.26
C HIS A 323 26.39 3.45 -7.82
N LEU A 324 27.31 3.10 -8.74
CA LEU A 324 28.31 4.04 -9.23
C LEU A 324 27.69 5.21 -9.99
N ASP A 325 26.71 4.90 -10.84
CA ASP A 325 26.19 5.88 -11.79
C ASP A 325 25.13 6.80 -11.16
N GLU A 326 24.45 6.31 -10.12
CA GLU A 326 23.27 6.96 -9.55
C GLU A 326 23.44 7.34 -8.07
N GLY A 327 24.48 6.84 -7.40
CA GLY A 327 24.76 7.12 -5.98
C GLY A 327 23.83 6.41 -4.99
N TYR A 328 22.76 5.78 -5.46
CA TYR A 328 21.79 5.07 -4.62
C TYR A 328 22.39 3.87 -3.88
N ALA A 329 21.79 3.52 -2.74
CA ALA A 329 22.22 2.36 -1.97
C ALA A 329 21.80 1.06 -2.64
N VAL A 330 22.72 0.10 -2.67
CA VAL A 330 22.49 -1.25 -3.20
C VAL A 330 22.69 -2.26 -2.06
N PHE A 331 21.64 -3.04 -1.82
CA PHE A 331 21.60 -4.12 -0.85
C PHE A 331 21.99 -5.43 -1.54
N ALA A 332 23.08 -6.04 -1.08
CA ALA A 332 23.53 -7.34 -1.54
C ALA A 332 23.10 -8.43 -0.54
N VAL A 333 22.34 -9.42 -1.01
CA VAL A 333 21.77 -10.50 -0.18
C VAL A 333 22.19 -11.85 -0.75
N SER A 334 22.68 -12.74 0.13
CA SER A 334 23.10 -14.09 -0.23
C SER A 334 22.00 -15.11 0.00
N GLN A 335 21.71 -15.91 -1.02
CA GLN A 335 20.70 -16.98 -1.04
C GLN A 335 21.35 -18.31 -1.47
N VAL A 336 20.67 -19.43 -1.20
CA VAL A 336 21.01 -20.73 -1.81
C VAL A 336 20.01 -21.07 -2.91
N HIS A 337 20.48 -21.56 -4.06
CA HIS A 337 19.57 -22.16 -5.06
C HIS A 337 19.15 -23.56 -4.57
N PRO A 338 17.85 -23.89 -4.45
CA PRO A 338 17.43 -25.25 -4.10
C PRO A 338 17.81 -26.27 -5.17
N PRO A 339 17.96 -27.57 -4.83
CA PRO A 339 17.92 -28.15 -3.49
C PRO A 339 19.29 -28.18 -2.77
N HIS A 340 20.39 -27.99 -3.51
CA HIS A 340 21.78 -27.95 -3.03
C HIS A 340 22.67 -27.08 -3.93
N GLY A 341 22.07 -26.10 -4.60
CA GLY A 341 22.70 -25.31 -5.63
C GLY A 341 23.66 -24.25 -5.10
N ASP A 342 24.38 -23.66 -6.04
CA ASP A 342 25.35 -22.61 -5.79
C ASP A 342 24.69 -21.43 -5.04
N LYS A 343 25.52 -20.66 -4.31
CA LYS A 343 25.01 -19.46 -3.66
C LYS A 343 24.69 -18.44 -4.74
N ILE A 344 23.56 -17.77 -4.62
CA ILE A 344 23.22 -16.62 -5.45
C ILE A 344 23.39 -15.38 -4.60
N VAL A 345 23.94 -14.31 -5.18
CA VAL A 345 23.88 -12.99 -4.57
C VAL A 345 23.02 -12.07 -5.43
N SER A 346 21.90 -11.62 -4.86
CA SER A 346 21.00 -10.63 -5.45
C SER A 346 21.42 -9.21 -5.06
N PHE A 347 21.23 -8.25 -5.98
CA PHE A 347 21.54 -6.84 -5.78
C PHE A 347 20.27 -6.02 -5.96
N ASN A 348 19.84 -5.38 -4.89
CA ASN A 348 18.60 -4.61 -4.84
C ASN A 348 18.92 -3.13 -4.60
N MET A 349 18.56 -2.25 -5.52
CA MET A 349 18.82 -0.81 -5.44
C MET A 349 17.63 -0.10 -4.79
N TYR A 350 17.88 0.58 -3.68
CA TYR A 350 16.86 1.40 -3.03
C TYR A 350 16.81 2.79 -3.64
N LEU A 351 15.65 3.16 -4.18
CA LEU A 351 15.34 4.49 -4.70
C LEU A 351 14.59 5.27 -3.61
N PRO A 352 15.23 6.22 -2.89
CA PRO A 352 14.63 6.84 -1.71
C PRO A 352 13.26 7.46 -1.98
N GLY A 353 12.23 6.97 -1.27
CA GLY A 353 10.85 7.42 -1.39
C GLY A 353 10.09 6.88 -2.60
N TYR A 354 10.65 5.94 -3.35
CA TYR A 354 10.00 5.34 -4.52
C TYR A 354 9.81 3.83 -4.33
N ASP A 355 10.86 3.03 -4.53
CA ASP A 355 10.77 1.56 -4.50
C ASP A 355 12.17 0.93 -4.33
N VAL A 356 12.23 -0.40 -4.30
CA VAL A 356 13.45 -1.19 -4.45
C VAL A 356 13.45 -1.90 -5.81
N GLU A 357 14.47 -1.60 -6.63
CA GLU A 357 14.67 -2.22 -7.95
C GLU A 357 15.65 -3.40 -7.85
N LEU A 358 15.27 -4.60 -8.31
CA LEU A 358 16.21 -5.71 -8.50
C LEU A 358 17.13 -5.39 -9.68
N LEU A 359 18.42 -5.14 -9.40
CA LEU A 359 19.44 -4.95 -10.44
C LEU A 359 19.86 -6.26 -11.12
N GLY A 360 19.62 -7.39 -10.46
CA GLY A 360 19.97 -8.73 -10.93
C GLY A 360 20.74 -9.54 -9.89
N TRP A 361 21.25 -10.68 -10.32
CA TRP A 361 21.93 -11.64 -9.45
C TRP A 361 23.03 -12.40 -10.19
N PHE A 362 23.92 -13.08 -9.45
CA PHE A 362 24.88 -14.00 -10.07
C PHE A 362 25.20 -15.18 -9.13
N GLU A 363 25.63 -16.30 -9.71
CA GLU A 363 26.00 -17.51 -8.99
C GLU A 363 27.45 -17.43 -8.49
N THR A 364 27.68 -17.92 -7.28
CA THR A 364 28.97 -17.88 -6.60
C THR A 364 29.09 -18.93 -5.51
N ASN A 365 30.31 -19.21 -5.10
CA ASN A 365 30.60 -20.02 -3.91
C ASN A 365 30.96 -19.15 -2.68
N MET A 366 30.98 -17.82 -2.85
CA MET A 366 31.29 -16.88 -1.80
C MET A 366 30.02 -16.46 -1.05
N ASP A 367 30.12 -16.29 0.26
CA ASP A 367 29.07 -15.65 1.05
C ASP A 367 29.19 -14.12 0.93
N VAL A 368 28.06 -13.41 0.94
CA VAL A 368 28.09 -11.93 0.84
C VAL A 368 28.93 -11.29 1.95
N LYS A 369 28.99 -11.90 3.14
CA LYS A 369 29.82 -11.40 4.26
C LYS A 369 31.31 -11.35 3.91
N ASP A 370 31.77 -12.26 3.05
CA ASP A 370 33.17 -12.41 2.65
C ASP A 370 33.51 -11.65 1.36
N MET A 371 32.51 -11.05 0.70
CA MET A 371 32.71 -10.32 -0.57
C MET A 371 33.24 -8.91 -0.35
N ASP A 372 34.28 -8.55 -1.10
CA ASP A 372 34.79 -7.18 -1.21
C ASP A 372 34.11 -6.44 -2.38
N ILE A 373 32.85 -6.06 -2.19
CA ILE A 373 32.03 -5.40 -3.22
C ILE A 373 32.51 -3.95 -3.40
N LYS A 374 33.19 -3.67 -4.51
CA LYS A 374 33.76 -2.36 -4.81
C LYS A 374 32.81 -1.43 -5.54
N GLN A 375 31.97 -1.99 -6.41
CA GLN A 375 31.17 -1.21 -7.35
C GLN A 375 29.98 -2.03 -7.85
N VAL A 376 28.84 -1.37 -8.04
CA VAL A 376 27.69 -1.86 -8.80
C VAL A 376 27.33 -0.78 -9.82
N SER A 377 27.12 -1.14 -11.09
CA SER A 377 26.82 -0.16 -12.16
C SER A 377 25.95 -0.73 -13.27
N ARG A 378 25.45 0.14 -14.15
CA ARG A 378 24.74 -0.24 -15.39
C ARG A 378 25.69 -0.33 -16.60
N PRO A 379 25.42 -1.23 -17.59
CA PRO A 379 24.43 -2.30 -17.54
C PRO A 379 24.87 -3.38 -16.52
N ALA A 380 23.91 -3.80 -15.70
CA ALA A 380 24.02 -4.57 -14.46
C ALA A 380 25.30 -5.40 -14.29
N ASN A 381 26.35 -4.79 -13.73
CA ASN A 381 27.61 -5.46 -13.40
C ASN A 381 28.04 -5.11 -11.97
N VAL A 382 28.74 -6.05 -11.33
CA VAL A 382 29.30 -5.88 -10.00
C VAL A 382 30.79 -6.18 -10.01
N LYS A 383 31.60 -5.34 -9.36
CA LYS A 383 33.02 -5.56 -9.15
C LYS A 383 33.26 -6.07 -7.73
N ILE A 384 33.79 -7.29 -7.62
CA ILE A 384 34.15 -7.92 -6.34
C ILE A 384 35.67 -8.16 -6.32
N GLY A 385 36.37 -7.45 -5.44
CA GLY A 385 37.82 -7.34 -5.46
C GLY A 385 38.32 -6.84 -6.83
N ASN A 386 39.06 -7.70 -7.54
CA ASN A 386 39.63 -7.40 -8.85
C ASN A 386 38.86 -8.03 -10.03
N ARG A 387 37.71 -8.66 -9.78
CA ARG A 387 36.89 -9.33 -10.81
C ARG A 387 35.59 -8.58 -11.03
N THR A 388 35.15 -8.54 -12.27
CA THR A 388 33.83 -8.03 -12.67
C THR A 388 32.93 -9.21 -13.01
N TYR A 389 31.69 -9.16 -12.55
CA TYR A 389 30.65 -10.14 -12.78
C TYR A 389 29.47 -9.43 -13.46
N ASP A 390 28.95 -10.04 -14.53
CA ASP A 390 27.71 -9.60 -15.14
C ASP A 390 26.54 -10.15 -14.33
N LEU A 391 25.56 -9.30 -14.02
CA LEU A 391 24.35 -9.70 -13.32
C LEU A 391 23.33 -10.25 -14.31
N ILE A 392 22.72 -11.37 -13.94
CA ILE A 392 21.58 -11.96 -14.64
C ILE A 392 20.34 -11.17 -14.23
N THR A 393 19.65 -10.62 -15.23
CA THR A 393 18.38 -9.87 -15.06
C THR A 393 17.23 -10.70 -15.61
N LEU A 394 16.08 -10.69 -14.91
CA LEU A 394 14.83 -11.22 -15.45
C LEU A 394 14.24 -10.13 -16.35
N TYR A 395 14.18 -10.37 -17.66
CA TYR A 395 13.51 -9.50 -18.63
C TYR A 395 12.06 -9.89 -18.82
#